data_AF-A0AAD5MDF9-F1
#
_entry.id   AF-A0AAD5MDF9-F1
#
_cell.length_a   1.000
_cell.length_b   1.000
_cell.length_c   1.000
_cell.angle_alpha   90.00
_cell.angle_beta   90.00
_cell.angle_gamma   90.00
#
_symmetry.space_group_name_H-M   'P 1'
#
loop_
_entity.id
_entity.type
_entity.pdbx_description
1 polymer ?
#
loop_
_entity_poly.entity_id
_entity_poly.type
_entity_poly.pdbx_seq_one_letter_code
_entity_poly.pdbx_strand_id
1 'polypeptide(L)'
;MLDLAQSPQNTTSNITTTTTTTTTSTTTTTRRPVATGRMRNGEYANENAPPSSHMNLLTYDCAAEQHAFNHVRGCSGQGSIPIARPGYSENIHVLRTTATDDLGALQNAIVTWQNELPGHGIPSNMIYAPHVANRRSRTVTNVAKVH
;
A
#
# COMPACT_ATOMS: atom_id res chain seq x y z
N MET A 1 -4.00 2.15 3.97
CA MET A 1 -2.62 2.41 4.47
C MET A 1 -1.94 1.05 4.56
N LEU A 2 -0.81 0.85 3.88
CA LEU A 2 -0.02 -0.37 4.09
C LEU A 2 0.54 -0.33 5.51
N ASP A 3 0.15 -1.29 6.34
CA ASP A 3 0.79 -1.56 7.61
C ASP A 3 1.39 -2.96 7.54
N LEU A 4 2.70 -3.01 7.74
CA LEU A 4 3.45 -4.20 8.10
C LEU A 4 4.26 -3.67 9.32
N ALA A 5 4.06 -4.17 10.59
CA ALA A 5 4.22 -3.62 12.00
C ALA A 5 5.45 -3.84 13.02
N GLN A 6 5.96 -5.05 13.42
CA GLN A 6 7.38 -5.40 13.88
C GLN A 6 7.78 -6.13 15.22
N SER A 7 8.72 -7.12 15.14
CA SER A 7 9.62 -7.62 16.25
C SER A 7 10.71 -8.67 15.82
N PRO A 8 11.74 -9.01 16.63
CA PRO A 8 12.86 -9.88 16.22
C PRO A 8 12.62 -11.39 16.46
N GLN A 9 13.19 -12.22 15.57
CA GLN A 9 13.30 -13.69 15.64
C GLN A 9 11.98 -14.50 15.54
N ASN A 10 11.53 -14.80 14.32
CA ASN A 10 10.86 -16.09 14.05
C ASN A 10 11.08 -16.55 12.59
N THR A 11 11.23 -17.85 12.38
CA THR A 11 11.91 -18.44 11.21
C THR A 11 10.96 -19.22 10.28
N THR A 12 9.88 -18.60 9.80
CA THR A 12 8.85 -19.30 9.00
C THR A 12 8.36 -18.62 7.73
N SER A 13 8.86 -17.43 7.37
CA SER A 13 8.63 -16.83 6.05
C SER A 13 9.89 -16.92 5.19
N ASN A 14 9.74 -17.33 3.92
CA ASN A 14 10.83 -17.32 2.93
C ASN A 14 11.16 -15.89 2.42
N ILE A 15 10.61 -14.85 3.08
CA ILE A 15 10.81 -13.45 2.70
C ILE A 15 12.09 -12.95 3.37
N THR A 16 13.17 -12.88 2.60
CA THR A 16 14.48 -12.42 3.08
C THR A 16 14.41 -11.03 3.73
N THR A 17 15.20 -10.81 4.79
CA THR A 17 15.29 -9.51 5.52
C THR A 17 15.55 -8.30 4.62
N THR A 18 16.21 -8.49 3.49
CA THR A 18 16.42 -7.45 2.44
C THR A 18 15.11 -6.98 1.81
N THR A 19 14.18 -7.91 1.60
CA THR A 19 12.87 -7.68 0.97
C THR A 19 11.93 -6.93 1.93
N THR A 20 11.97 -7.27 3.22
CA THR A 20 11.16 -6.64 4.27
C THR A 20 11.64 -5.22 4.59
N THR A 21 12.95 -5.03 4.73
CA THR A 21 13.57 -3.71 4.92
C THR A 21 13.38 -2.80 3.70
N THR A 22 13.49 -3.32 2.47
CA THR A 22 13.23 -2.52 1.26
C THR A 22 11.76 -2.10 1.18
N THR A 23 10.80 -3.01 1.38
CA THR A 23 9.36 -2.70 1.36
C THR A 23 9.02 -1.56 2.33
N THR A 24 9.55 -1.62 3.55
CA THR A 24 9.31 -0.63 4.62
C THR A 24 9.98 0.71 4.34
N SER A 25 11.20 0.67 3.78
CA SER A 25 11.95 1.86 3.39
C SER A 25 11.30 2.58 2.21
N THR A 26 10.88 1.85 1.17
CA THR A 26 10.22 2.41 -0.01
C THR A 26 8.85 2.98 0.32
N THR A 27 8.02 2.24 1.07
CA THR A 27 6.70 2.76 1.51
C THR A 27 6.86 4.02 2.37
N THR A 28 7.75 4.02 3.37
CA THR A 28 8.04 5.21 4.19
C THR A 28 8.58 6.38 3.36
N THR A 29 9.47 6.12 2.40
CA THR A 29 10.01 7.15 1.49
C THR A 29 8.91 7.86 0.71
N THR A 30 7.84 7.15 0.31
CA THR A 30 6.72 7.75 -0.43
C THR A 30 5.66 8.44 0.42
N ARG A 31 5.59 8.13 1.73
CA ARG A 31 4.75 8.88 2.67
C ARG A 31 5.28 10.30 2.88
N ARG A 32 6.60 10.51 2.76
CA ARG A 32 7.25 11.83 2.94
C ARG A 32 6.80 12.90 1.93
N PRO A 33 6.72 12.64 0.60
CA PRO A 33 6.08 13.55 -0.35
C PRO A 33 4.66 13.96 0.02
N VAL A 34 3.82 13.02 0.50
CA VAL A 34 2.45 13.32 0.93
C VAL A 34 2.47 14.20 2.18
N ALA A 35 3.23 13.80 3.21
CA ALA A 35 3.36 14.54 4.47
C ALA A 35 3.81 15.99 4.27
N THR A 36 4.70 16.24 3.29
CA THR A 36 5.28 17.56 3.00
C THR A 36 4.50 18.38 1.97
N GLY A 37 3.33 17.92 1.52
CA GLY A 37 2.51 18.63 0.52
C GLY A 37 3.13 18.66 -0.90
N ARG A 38 4.05 17.73 -1.17
CA ARG A 38 4.82 17.63 -2.43
C ARG A 38 4.32 16.52 -3.36
N MET A 39 3.50 15.60 -2.86
CA MET A 39 2.86 14.59 -3.70
C MET A 39 1.74 15.22 -4.52
N ARG A 40 1.75 14.98 -5.83
CA ARG A 40 0.67 15.41 -6.72
C ARG A 40 -0.65 14.74 -6.31
N ASN A 41 -1.74 15.52 -6.32
CA ASN A 41 -3.10 14.98 -6.33
C ASN A 41 -3.61 14.97 -7.78
N GLY A 42 -4.08 13.83 -8.23
CA GLY A 42 -4.54 13.62 -9.61
C GLY A 42 -5.97 14.12 -9.86
N GLU A 43 -6.67 14.65 -8.86
CA GLU A 43 -8.09 14.99 -8.94
C GLU A 43 -8.31 16.17 -9.90
N TYR A 44 -7.56 17.25 -9.66
CA TYR A 44 -7.57 18.47 -10.46
C TYR A 44 -6.22 18.79 -11.13
N ALA A 45 -6.27 19.64 -12.15
CA ALA A 45 -5.08 20.16 -12.81
C ALA A 45 -4.34 21.15 -11.89
N ASN A 46 -3.11 20.80 -11.52
CA ASN A 46 -2.15 21.58 -10.73
C ASN A 46 -2.43 21.62 -9.21
N GLU A 47 -2.96 20.53 -8.68
CA GLU A 47 -3.15 20.32 -7.25
C GLU A 47 -2.14 19.31 -6.66
N ASN A 48 -1.59 19.61 -5.49
CA ASN A 48 -0.89 18.64 -4.65
C ASN A 48 -1.78 18.23 -3.47
N ALA A 49 -1.54 17.04 -2.90
CA ALA A 49 -2.10 16.70 -1.60
C ALA A 49 -1.64 17.75 -0.56
N PRO A 50 -2.50 18.20 0.37
CA PRO A 50 -2.10 19.11 1.42
C PRO A 50 -1.08 18.45 2.37
N PRO A 51 -0.19 19.22 3.02
CA PRO A 51 0.72 18.68 4.01
C PRO A 51 -0.04 18.07 5.19
N SER A 52 0.50 17.00 5.77
CA SER A 52 -0.14 16.28 6.88
C SER A 52 0.56 16.60 8.19
N SER A 53 -0.20 17.01 9.21
CA SER A 53 0.28 17.22 10.58
C SER A 53 0.68 15.93 11.29
N HIS A 54 0.11 14.78 10.92
CA HIS A 54 0.27 13.50 11.62
C HIS A 54 0.41 12.30 10.66
N MET A 55 1.36 12.38 9.72
CA MET A 55 1.73 11.23 8.88
C MET A 55 2.69 10.29 9.61
N ASN A 56 2.17 9.29 10.31
CA ASN A 56 2.98 8.31 11.05
C ASN A 56 3.95 7.54 10.13
N LEU A 57 5.08 7.10 10.67
CA LEU A 57 6.00 6.17 9.99
C LEU A 57 5.42 4.74 9.98
N LEU A 58 5.95 3.90 9.07
CA LEU A 58 5.68 2.46 9.03
C LEU A 58 6.90 1.69 9.57
N THR A 59 6.66 0.70 10.43
CA THR A 59 7.64 -0.20 11.09
C THR A 59 7.30 -1.64 10.73
N TYR A 60 8.20 -2.57 10.29
CA TYR A 60 7.90 -3.84 9.54
C TYR A 60 7.45 -5.12 10.28
N ASP A 61 6.40 -5.85 9.84
CA ASP A 61 5.67 -6.90 10.60
C ASP A 61 6.28 -8.29 10.86
N CYS A 62 5.52 -9.05 11.66
CA CYS A 62 5.39 -10.50 11.58
C CYS A 62 3.90 -10.97 11.49
N ALA A 63 2.94 -10.30 12.13
CA ALA A 63 1.52 -10.70 12.13
C ALA A 63 0.82 -10.38 10.80
N ALA A 64 0.89 -9.13 10.30
CA ALA A 64 0.35 -8.80 8.97
C ALA A 64 1.06 -9.59 7.85
N GLU A 65 2.36 -9.82 7.98
CA GLU A 65 3.12 -10.68 7.05
C GLU A 65 2.52 -12.08 7.03
N GLN A 66 2.32 -12.72 8.18
CA GLN A 66 1.76 -14.07 8.24
C GLN A 66 0.36 -14.14 7.64
N HIS A 67 -0.49 -13.12 7.85
CA HIS A 67 -1.80 -13.03 7.20
C HIS A 67 -1.68 -12.90 5.66
N ALA A 68 -0.81 -12.01 5.17
CA ALA A 68 -0.57 -11.82 3.74
C ALA A 68 0.05 -13.06 3.08
N PHE A 69 1.00 -13.73 3.74
CA PHE A 69 1.65 -14.94 3.27
C PHE A 69 0.68 -16.14 3.22
N ASN A 70 -0.16 -16.30 4.24
CA ASN A 70 -1.21 -17.33 4.24
C ASN A 70 -2.19 -17.15 3.08
N HIS A 71 -2.53 -15.91 2.74
CA HIS A 71 -3.42 -15.60 1.61
C HIS A 71 -2.75 -15.77 0.25
N VAL A 72 -1.56 -15.22 0.04
CA VAL A 72 -0.90 -15.23 -1.29
C VAL A 72 -0.58 -16.65 -1.78
N ARG A 73 -0.33 -17.59 -0.87
CA ARG A 73 -0.18 -19.03 -1.16
C ARG A 73 -1.41 -19.66 -1.84
N GLY A 74 -2.59 -19.06 -1.70
CA GLY A 74 -3.80 -19.51 -2.39
C GLY A 74 -3.90 -19.08 -3.86
N CYS A 75 -3.01 -18.20 -4.33
CA CYS A 75 -2.92 -17.74 -5.73
C CYS A 75 -4.24 -17.20 -6.33
N SER A 76 -5.17 -16.74 -5.50
CA SER A 76 -6.53 -16.35 -5.93
C SER A 76 -6.57 -15.09 -6.82
N GLY A 77 -5.56 -14.24 -6.74
CA GLY A 77 -5.53 -12.94 -7.40
C GLY A 77 -6.59 -11.95 -6.91
N GLN A 78 -7.26 -12.25 -5.79
CA GLN A 78 -8.31 -11.43 -5.15
C GLN A 78 -7.86 -11.03 -3.73
N GLY A 79 -8.58 -10.10 -3.09
CA GLY A 79 -8.33 -9.76 -1.68
C GLY A 79 -8.78 -10.89 -0.75
N SER A 80 -8.08 -11.04 0.38
CA SER A 80 -8.51 -11.93 1.46
C SER A 80 -9.77 -11.39 2.14
N ILE A 81 -10.61 -12.31 2.62
CA ILE A 81 -11.78 -11.96 3.42
C ILE A 81 -11.33 -11.28 4.73
N PRO A 82 -12.02 -10.22 5.23
CA PRO A 82 -11.54 -9.46 6.40
C PRO A 82 -11.27 -10.29 7.66
N ILE A 83 -12.04 -11.37 7.87
CA ILE A 83 -11.87 -12.29 9.01
C ILE A 83 -10.55 -13.10 8.96
N ALA A 84 -9.94 -13.25 7.79
CA ALA A 84 -8.63 -13.92 7.65
C ALA A 84 -7.45 -13.03 8.05
N ARG A 85 -7.68 -11.74 8.27
CA ARG A 85 -6.69 -10.70 8.62
C ARG A 85 -7.28 -9.65 9.59
N PRO A 86 -7.73 -10.07 10.79
CA PRO A 86 -8.47 -9.21 11.71
C PRO A 86 -7.65 -7.97 12.08
N GLY A 87 -8.25 -6.79 11.94
CA GLY A 87 -7.60 -5.49 12.20
C GLY A 87 -6.78 -4.93 11.03
N TYR A 88 -6.44 -5.72 10.02
CA TYR A 88 -5.57 -5.30 8.91
C TYR A 88 -6.35 -4.96 7.63
N SER A 89 -5.94 -3.87 6.97
CA SER A 89 -6.28 -3.59 5.58
C SER A 89 -5.28 -4.27 4.65
N GLU A 90 -5.65 -4.49 3.39
CA GLU A 90 -4.83 -5.22 2.43
C GLU A 90 -4.89 -4.55 1.06
N ASN A 91 -3.73 -4.50 0.41
CA ASN A 91 -3.60 -4.18 -1.00
C ASN A 91 -3.15 -5.44 -1.73
N ILE A 92 -3.64 -5.66 -2.94
CA ILE A 92 -3.21 -6.75 -3.81
C ILE A 92 -2.57 -6.21 -5.09
N HIS A 93 -1.63 -6.97 -5.65
CA HIS A 93 -1.04 -6.72 -6.95
C HIS A 93 -0.71 -8.06 -7.61
N VAL A 94 -1.06 -8.21 -8.89
CA VAL A 94 -0.80 -9.42 -9.67
C VAL A 94 0.02 -9.04 -10.89
N LEU A 95 1.33 -9.21 -10.80
CA LEU A 95 2.25 -9.02 -11.91
C LEU A 95 2.14 -10.24 -12.84
N ARG A 96 1.65 -10.04 -14.08
CA ARG A 96 1.44 -11.13 -15.06
C ARG A 96 2.72 -11.48 -15.84
N THR A 97 3.83 -11.68 -15.14
CA THR A 97 5.08 -12.20 -15.69
C THR A 97 5.88 -12.93 -14.61
N THR A 98 6.62 -13.96 -15.01
CA THR A 98 7.56 -14.71 -14.15
C THR A 98 9.02 -14.31 -14.41
N ALA A 99 9.27 -13.30 -15.24
CA ALA A 99 10.60 -12.80 -15.59
C ALA A 99 11.10 -11.71 -14.61
N THR A 100 10.63 -11.72 -13.38
CA THR A 100 10.96 -10.74 -12.34
C THR A 100 11.06 -11.46 -11.01
N ASP A 101 12.02 -11.07 -10.17
CA ASP A 101 12.21 -11.61 -8.83
C ASP A 101 11.21 -11.00 -7.82
N ASP A 102 11.14 -11.56 -6.62
CA ASP A 102 10.22 -11.10 -5.58
C ASP A 102 10.43 -9.62 -5.23
N LEU A 103 11.69 -9.15 -5.26
CA LEU A 103 12.04 -7.77 -4.98
C LEU A 103 11.52 -6.82 -6.07
N GLY A 104 11.76 -7.13 -7.35
CA GLY A 104 11.23 -6.36 -8.47
C GLY A 104 9.70 -6.38 -8.54
N ALA A 105 9.08 -7.52 -8.21
CA ALA A 105 7.62 -7.64 -8.15
C ALA A 105 7.02 -6.76 -7.02
N LEU A 106 7.64 -6.75 -5.84
CA LEU A 106 7.23 -5.86 -4.74
C LEU A 106 7.46 -4.39 -5.06
N GLN A 107 8.58 -4.03 -5.67
CA GLN A 107 8.81 -2.65 -6.13
C GLN A 107 7.75 -2.22 -7.16
N ASN A 108 7.39 -3.10 -8.10
CA ASN A 108 6.33 -2.84 -9.08
C ASN A 108 4.96 -2.63 -8.39
N ALA A 109 4.60 -3.48 -7.44
CA ALA A 109 3.36 -3.36 -6.67
C ALA A 109 3.29 -2.02 -5.90
N ILE A 110 4.36 -1.70 -5.16
CA ILE A 110 4.49 -0.49 -4.35
C ILE A 110 4.35 0.77 -5.22
N VAL A 111 5.07 0.85 -6.34
CA VAL A 111 4.99 1.97 -7.30
C VAL A 111 3.62 2.05 -7.95
N THR A 112 3.02 0.91 -8.32
CA THR A 112 1.66 0.85 -8.91
C THR A 112 0.63 1.48 -7.98
N TRP A 113 0.63 1.09 -6.70
CA TRP A 113 -0.28 1.64 -5.71
C TRP A 113 -0.04 3.13 -5.46
N GLN A 114 1.21 3.55 -5.31
CA GLN A 114 1.57 4.95 -5.05
C GLN A 114 1.17 5.90 -6.18
N ASN A 115 1.16 5.40 -7.42
CA ASN A 115 0.77 6.17 -8.60
C ASN A 115 -0.75 6.40 -8.74
N GLU A 116 -1.59 5.79 -7.89
CA GLU A 116 -3.03 6.09 -7.85
C GLU A 116 -3.32 7.54 -7.43
N LEU A 117 -2.68 8.04 -6.36
CA LEU A 117 -2.89 9.41 -5.90
C LEU A 117 -2.50 10.48 -6.94
N PRO A 118 -1.32 10.45 -7.59
CA PRO A 118 -0.94 11.45 -8.58
C PRO A 118 -1.63 11.27 -9.94
N GLY A 119 -2.02 10.04 -10.30
CA GLY A 119 -2.67 9.74 -11.59
C GLY A 119 -4.19 9.92 -11.58
N HIS A 120 -4.84 9.64 -10.46
CA HIS A 120 -6.30 9.61 -10.36
C HIS A 120 -6.85 10.65 -9.37
N GLY A 121 -6.24 10.71 -8.17
CA GLY A 121 -6.55 11.65 -7.10
C GLY A 121 -7.82 11.38 -6.29
N ILE A 122 -7.97 12.18 -5.24
CA ILE A 122 -9.15 12.23 -4.37
C ILE A 122 -9.57 13.70 -4.14
N PRO A 123 -10.80 14.01 -3.69
CA PRO A 123 -11.22 15.39 -3.47
C PRO A 123 -10.28 16.18 -2.55
N SER A 124 -10.14 17.50 -2.77
CA SER A 124 -9.16 18.40 -2.10
C SER A 124 -9.21 18.41 -0.57
N ASN A 125 -10.33 18.02 0.04
CA ASN A 125 -10.47 17.85 1.48
C ASN A 125 -9.82 16.56 2.03
N MET A 126 -9.23 15.74 1.15
CA MET A 126 -8.62 14.43 1.42
C MET A 126 -9.57 13.40 2.06
N ILE A 127 -10.88 13.61 1.96
CA ILE A 127 -11.88 12.68 2.50
C ILE A 127 -12.14 11.58 1.48
N TYR A 128 -11.74 10.35 1.82
CA TYR A 128 -12.02 9.17 1.01
C TYR A 128 -13.44 8.62 1.30
N ALA A 129 -14.43 9.37 0.80
CA ALA A 129 -15.85 9.06 0.94
C ALA A 129 -16.28 7.88 0.03
N PRO A 130 -17.44 7.23 0.29
CA PRO A 130 -17.93 6.10 -0.51
C PRO A 130 -18.05 6.36 -2.01
N HIS A 131 -18.34 7.59 -2.45
CA HIS A 131 -18.39 7.94 -3.87
C HIS A 131 -17.01 7.92 -4.54
N VAL A 132 -15.92 8.11 -3.78
CA VAL A 132 -14.53 7.99 -4.24
C VAL A 132 -14.12 6.52 -4.29
N ALA A 133 -14.51 5.74 -3.28
CA ALA A 133 -14.26 4.30 -3.21
C ALA A 133 -14.98 3.51 -4.32
N ASN A 134 -16.19 3.91 -4.69
CA ASN A 134 -17.03 3.25 -5.70
C ASN A 134 -16.77 3.73 -7.15
N ARG A 135 -15.69 4.48 -7.40
CA ARG A 135 -15.29 4.92 -8.75
C ARG A 135 -15.01 3.70 -9.65
N ARG A 136 -15.54 3.69 -10.88
CA ARG A 136 -15.26 2.65 -11.89
C ARG A 136 -14.03 2.94 -12.77
N SER A 137 -13.57 4.18 -12.76
CA SER A 137 -12.35 4.66 -13.41
C SER A 137 -11.70 5.70 -12.50
N ARG A 138 -10.39 5.94 -12.63
CA ARG A 138 -9.63 6.79 -11.68
C ARG A 138 -9.78 6.31 -10.22
N THR A 139 -9.57 5.01 -10.00
CA THR A 139 -9.65 4.35 -8.70
C THR A 139 -8.46 4.67 -7.80
N VAL A 140 -8.71 4.93 -6.52
CA VAL A 140 -7.67 5.18 -5.52
C VAL A 140 -7.93 4.30 -4.29
N THR A 141 -7.71 3.00 -4.42
CA THR A 141 -8.07 1.99 -3.39
C THR A 141 -6.90 1.58 -2.50
N ASN A 142 -5.66 1.75 -2.98
CA ASN A 142 -4.48 1.19 -2.34
C ASN A 142 -3.70 2.20 -1.47
N VAL A 143 -3.97 3.50 -1.61
CA VAL A 143 -3.30 4.58 -0.83
C VAL A 143 -4.21 5.31 0.16
N ALA A 144 -5.52 5.07 0.09
CA ALA A 144 -6.52 5.68 0.98
C ALA A 144 -7.04 4.68 2.04
N LYS A 145 -8.00 5.12 2.86
CA LYS A 145 -8.79 4.29 3.79
C LYS A 145 -10.18 4.90 3.88
N VAL A 146 -11.24 4.09 3.79
CA VAL A 146 -12.63 4.55 3.97
C VAL A 146 -12.82 5.03 5.40
N HIS A 147 -13.50 6.15 5.54
CA HIS A 147 -13.72 6.86 6.80
C HIS A 147 -15.21 6.96 7.15
#